data_AF-A0AA43JFD2-F1
#
_entry.id   AF-A0AA43JFD2-F1
#
_cell.length_a   1.000
_cell.length_b   1.000
_cell.length_c   1.000
_cell.angle_alpha   90.00
_cell.angle_beta   90.00
_cell.angle_gamma   90.00
#
_symmetry.space_group_name_H-M   'P 1'
#
loop_
_entity.id
_entity.type
_entity.pdbx_description
1 polymer ?
#
loop_
_entity_poly.entity_id
_entity_poly.type
_entity_poly.pdbx_seq_one_letter_code
_entity_poly.pdbx_strand_id
1 'polypeptide(L)'
;MFAGLCSFVLLGFPVSFTLAGTALVFALAGIAFSVFDPDFLGVLPHRVYGVMTNEVLIAIPLFIFMGVMLERSKVAEELLDTMGQLFGRLRGGLGISVSVV
;
A
#
# COMPACT_ATOMS: atom_id res chain seq x y z
N MET A 1 -19.56 -18.19 -11.87
CA MET A 1 -18.28 -17.64 -11.38
C MET A 1 -17.99 -18.04 -9.93
N PHE A 2 -18.86 -17.77 -8.94
CA PHE A 2 -18.60 -18.04 -7.51
C PHE A 2 -18.24 -19.50 -7.17
N ALA A 3 -19.04 -20.48 -7.61
CA ALA A 3 -18.76 -21.89 -7.36
C ALA A 3 -17.42 -22.35 -7.97
N GLY A 4 -17.09 -21.84 -9.16
CA GLY A 4 -15.80 -22.08 -9.82
C GLY A 4 -14.63 -21.54 -8.99
N LEU A 5 -14.75 -20.30 -8.49
CA LEU A 5 -13.76 -19.70 -7.60
C LEU A 5 -13.56 -20.54 -6.34
N CYS A 6 -14.62 -20.97 -5.67
CA CYS A 6 -14.53 -21.83 -4.50
C CYS A 6 -13.78 -23.14 -4.81
N SER A 7 -14.08 -23.81 -5.92
CA SER A 7 -13.35 -25.03 -6.31
C SER A 7 -11.85 -24.78 -6.55
N PHE A 8 -11.47 -23.68 -7.21
CA PHE A 8 -10.06 -23.36 -7.47
C PHE A 8 -9.29 -22.96 -6.21
N VAL A 9 -9.93 -22.31 -5.25
CA VAL A 9 -9.32 -21.98 -3.95
C VAL A 9 -9.12 -23.25 -3.11
N LEU A 10 -10.10 -24.17 -3.11
CA LEU A 10 -9.99 -25.45 -2.40
C LEU A 10 -8.90 -26.37 -2.97
N LEU A 11 -8.53 -26.20 -4.24
CA LEU A 11 -7.39 -26.88 -4.87
C LEU A 11 -6.02 -26.39 -4.38
N GLY A 12 -5.98 -25.36 -3.51
CA GLY A 12 -4.74 -24.91 -2.85
C GLY A 12 -3.87 -23.96 -3.68
N PHE A 13 -4.37 -23.45 -4.80
CA PHE A 13 -3.65 -22.46 -5.61
C PHE A 13 -3.65 -21.07 -4.94
N PRO A 14 -2.61 -20.23 -5.15
CA PRO A 14 -2.58 -18.88 -4.60
C PRO A 14 -3.81 -18.06 -5.04
N VAL A 15 -4.42 -17.36 -4.08
CA VAL A 15 -5.73 -16.70 -4.25
C VAL A 15 -5.73 -15.64 -5.36
N SER A 16 -4.61 -14.95 -5.59
CA SER A 16 -4.48 -13.96 -6.66
C SER A 16 -4.67 -14.56 -8.06
N PHE A 17 -4.04 -15.72 -8.33
CA PHE A 17 -4.15 -16.41 -9.62
C PHE A 17 -5.52 -17.03 -9.81
N THR A 18 -6.14 -17.56 -8.76
CA THR A 18 -7.49 -18.14 -8.85
C THR A 18 -8.57 -17.08 -9.08
N LEU A 19 -8.45 -15.91 -8.43
CA LEU A 19 -9.33 -14.75 -8.68
C LEU A 19 -9.20 -14.25 -10.13
N ALA A 20 -7.98 -13.95 -10.58
CA ALA A 20 -7.75 -13.44 -11.93
C ALA A 20 -8.14 -14.47 -12.99
N GLY A 21 -7.74 -15.74 -12.81
CA GLY A 21 -8.00 -16.82 -13.76
C GLY A 21 -9.48 -17.15 -13.89
N THR A 22 -10.23 -17.25 -12.78
CA THR A 22 -11.67 -17.51 -12.85
C THR A 22 -12.44 -16.34 -13.46
N ALA A 23 -12.05 -15.09 -13.17
CA ALA A 23 -12.63 -13.93 -13.83
C ALA A 23 -12.41 -13.97 -15.35
N LEU A 24 -11.20 -14.32 -15.80
CA LEU A 24 -10.84 -14.36 -17.22
C LEU A 24 -11.52 -15.52 -17.96
N VAL A 25 -11.58 -16.72 -17.36
CA VAL A 25 -12.27 -17.89 -17.93
C VAL A 25 -13.77 -17.61 -18.11
N PHE A 26 -14.42 -17.01 -17.11
CA PHE A 26 -15.84 -16.66 -17.22
C PHE A 26 -16.08 -15.50 -18.21
N ALA A 27 -15.15 -14.54 -18.32
CA ALA A 27 -15.24 -13.49 -19.35
C ALA A 27 -15.14 -14.07 -20.77
N LEU A 28 -14.19 -14.97 -21.02
CA LEU A 28 -14.05 -15.65 -22.31
C LEU A 28 -15.25 -16.53 -22.65
N ALA A 29 -15.77 -17.27 -21.67
CA ALA A 29 -17.00 -18.04 -21.84
C ALA A 29 -18.19 -17.12 -22.16
N GLY A 30 -18.34 -15.99 -21.46
CA GLY A 30 -19.39 -15.01 -21.72
C GLY A 30 -19.34 -14.42 -23.13
N ILE A 31 -18.13 -14.17 -23.66
CA ILE A 31 -17.93 -13.71 -25.05
C ILE A 31 -18.34 -14.80 -26.03
N ALA A 32 -17.95 -16.06 -25.78
CA ALA A 32 -18.31 -17.19 -26.64
C ALA A 32 -19.83 -17.42 -26.72
N PHE A 33 -20.56 -17.20 -25.61
CA PHE A 33 -22.01 -17.29 -25.56
C PHE A 33 -22.73 -15.99 -25.98
N SER A 34 -22.01 -14.96 -26.42
CA SER A 34 -22.55 -13.63 -26.79
C SER A 34 -23.34 -12.94 -25.66
N VAL A 35 -23.09 -13.30 -24.40
CA VAL A 35 -23.71 -12.70 -23.20
C VAL A 35 -22.84 -11.56 -22.65
N PHE A 36 -21.59 -11.45 -23.09
CA PHE A 36 -20.62 -10.49 -22.60
C PHE A 36 -19.96 -9.73 -23.75
N ASP A 37 -20.05 -8.39 -23.72
CA ASP A 37 -19.41 -7.53 -24.72
C ASP A 37 -17.89 -7.47 -24.52
N PRO A 38 -17.08 -7.70 -25.57
CA PRO A 38 -15.62 -7.65 -25.49
C PRO A 38 -15.06 -6.29 -25.04
N ASP A 39 -15.80 -5.20 -25.27
CA ASP A 39 -15.37 -3.84 -24.93
C ASP A 39 -15.11 -3.65 -23.43
N PHE A 40 -15.78 -4.42 -22.57
CA PHE A 40 -15.53 -4.38 -21.12
C PHE A 40 -14.14 -4.89 -20.72
N LEU A 41 -13.51 -5.74 -21.54
CA LEU A 41 -12.10 -6.13 -21.31
C LEU A 41 -11.14 -4.96 -21.56
N GLY A 42 -11.49 -4.03 -22.44
CA GLY A 42 -10.70 -2.82 -22.73
C GLY A 42 -10.60 -1.85 -21.55
N VAL A 43 -11.47 -1.98 -20.54
CA VAL A 43 -11.47 -1.16 -19.33
C VAL A 43 -10.54 -1.74 -18.24
N LEU A 44 -10.08 -2.99 -18.39
CA LEU A 44 -9.16 -3.62 -17.43
C LEU A 44 -7.84 -2.85 -17.23
N PRO A 45 -7.15 -2.38 -18.29
CA PRO A 45 -5.91 -1.60 -18.12
C PRO A 45 -6.15 -0.32 -17.32
N HIS A 46 -7.29 0.35 -17.54
CA HIS A 46 -7.63 1.57 -16.80
C HIS A 46 -7.80 1.29 -15.30
N ARG A 47 -8.40 0.16 -14.93
CA ARG A 47 -8.52 -0.25 -13.52
C ARG A 47 -7.18 -0.59 -12.89
N VAL A 48 -6.29 -1.26 -13.62
CA VAL A 48 -4.93 -1.57 -13.15
C VAL A 48 -4.13 -0.28 -12.96
N TYR A 49 -4.20 0.65 -13.91
CA TYR A 49 -3.58 1.97 -13.80
C TYR A 49 -4.08 2.75 -12.59
N GLY A 50 -5.39 2.72 -12.32
CA GLY A 50 -5.97 3.38 -11.14
C GLY A 50 -5.41 2.86 -9.80
N VAL A 51 -5.04 1.58 -9.73
CA VAL A 51 -4.37 1.01 -8.54
C VAL A 51 -2.90 1.42 -8.46
N MET A 52 -2.21 1.57 -9.60
CA MET A 52 -0.81 2.03 -9.61
C MET A 52 -0.67 3.51 -9.24
N THR A 53 -1.66 4.34 -9.57
CA THR A 53 -1.71 5.74 -9.17
C THR A 53 -2.20 5.94 -7.73
N ASN A 54 -2.31 4.87 -6.95
CA ASN A 54 -2.78 4.96 -5.58
C ASN A 54 -1.79 5.78 -4.74
N GLU A 55 -2.29 6.87 -4.17
CA GLU A 55 -1.52 7.83 -3.37
C GLU A 55 -0.78 7.14 -2.21
N VAL A 56 -1.31 6.05 -1.66
CA VAL A 56 -0.68 5.28 -0.59
C VAL A 56 0.61 4.60 -1.07
N LEU A 57 0.60 4.00 -2.26
CA LEU A 57 1.80 3.34 -2.81
C LEU A 57 2.90 4.35 -3.13
N ILE A 58 2.51 5.57 -3.53
CA ILE A 58 3.43 6.69 -3.76
C ILE A 58 3.92 7.29 -2.44
N ALA A 59 3.09 7.30 -1.39
CA ALA A 59 3.46 7.83 -0.09
C ALA A 59 4.57 7.00 0.59
N ILE A 60 4.62 5.68 0.39
CA ILE A 60 5.63 4.80 1.01
C ILE A 60 7.08 5.24 0.69
N PRO A 61 7.50 5.36 -0.59
CA PRO A 61 8.87 5.78 -0.91
C PRO A 61 9.16 7.22 -0.46
N LEU A 62 8.17 8.12 -0.51
CA LEU A 62 8.33 9.49 0.00
C LEU A 62 8.53 9.54 1.52
N PHE A 63 7.82 8.69 2.27
CA PHE A 63 8.01 8.55 3.71
C PHE A 63 9.40 8.02 4.05
N ILE A 64 9.87 7.01 3.31
CA ILE A 64 11.23 6.47 3.47
C ILE A 64 12.25 7.57 3.15
N PHE A 65 12.06 8.32 2.07
CA PHE A 65 12.94 9.42 1.70
C PHE A 65 13.03 10.49 2.78
N MET A 66 11.88 10.96 3.29
CA MET A 66 11.82 11.91 4.40
C MET A 66 12.54 11.36 5.64
N GLY A 67 12.28 10.12 6.04
CA GLY A 67 12.92 9.49 7.20
C GLY A 67 14.44 9.44 7.08
N VAL A 68 14.95 9.00 5.92
CA VAL A 68 16.39 8.96 5.65
C VAL A 68 17.00 10.36 5.59
N MET A 69 16.32 11.34 4.99
CA MET A 69 16.76 12.74 4.98
C MET A 69 16.88 13.33 6.39
N LEU A 70 15.88 13.08 7.26
CA LEU A 70 15.89 13.54 8.64
C LEU A 70 17.00 12.87 9.47
N GLU A 71 17.25 11.57 9.26
CA GLU A 71 18.34 10.84 9.91
C GLU A 71 19.72 11.37 9.45
N ARG A 72 19.91 11.55 8.14
CA ARG A 72 21.19 11.96 7.56
C ARG A 72 21.55 13.42 7.83
N SER A 73 20.56 14.29 7.96
CA SER A 73 20.77 15.72 8.23
C SER A 73 21.09 16.02 9.68
N LYS A 74 20.97 15.03 10.60
CA LYS A 74 21.08 15.21 12.06
C LYS A 74 20.17 16.27 12.67
N VAL A 75 19.26 16.85 11.89
CA VAL A 75 18.30 17.85 12.35
C VAL A 75 17.41 17.26 13.46
N ALA A 76 17.07 15.97 13.37
CA ALA A 76 16.34 15.29 14.43
C ALA A 76 17.10 15.29 15.76
N GLU A 77 18.42 15.07 15.73
CA GLU A 77 19.29 15.07 16.91
C GLU A 77 19.47 16.48 17.48
N GLU A 78 19.76 17.46 16.62
CA GLU A 78 19.91 18.87 17.03
C GLU A 78 18.61 19.45 17.62
N LEU A 79 17.45 19.08 17.08
CA LEU A 79 16.16 19.47 17.64
C LEU A 79 15.93 18.85 19.02
N LEU A 80 16.27 17.58 19.20
CA LEU A 80 16.17 16.89 20.50
C LEU A 80 17.09 17.54 21.55
N ASP A 81 18.33 17.88 21.19
CA ASP A 81 19.27 18.58 22.07
C ASP A 81 18.77 19.98 22.42
N THR A 82 18.24 20.73 21.44
CA THR A 82 17.69 22.08 21.66
C THR A 82 16.45 22.03 22.56
N MET A 83 15.57 21.05 22.37
CA MET A 83 14.43 20.80 23.26
C MET A 83 14.92 20.42 24.67
N GLY A 84 15.94 19.57 24.80
CA GLY A 84 16.57 19.22 26.07
C GLY A 84 17.16 20.44 26.81
N GLN A 85 17.77 21.37 26.08
CA GLN A 85 18.27 22.64 26.64
C GLN A 85 17.14 23.58 27.06
N LEU A 86 16.04 23.62 26.30
CA LEU A 86 14.84 24.42 26.64
C LEU A 86 14.22 23.96 27.96
N PHE A 87 14.15 22.65 28.20
CA PHE A 87 13.64 22.07 29.46
C PHE A 87 14.74 21.86 30.53
N GLY A 88 15.99 22.21 30.23
CA GLY A 88 17.21 21.87 30.99
C GLY A 88 17.38 22.50 32.38
N ARG A 89 16.49 23.42 32.80
CA ARG A 89 16.52 23.96 34.18
C ARG A 89 15.89 23.01 35.20
N LEU A 90 15.18 21.97 34.76
CA LEU A 90 14.59 20.93 35.61
C LEU A 90 15.50 19.68 35.62
N ARG A 91 15.93 19.24 36.80
CA ARG A 91 16.67 17.98 36.98
C ARG A 91 15.81 16.83 36.41
N GLY A 92 16.21 16.25 35.27
CA GLY A 92 15.41 15.26 34.52
C GLY A 92 14.88 15.73 33.15
N GLY A 93 15.22 16.96 32.72
CA GLY A 93 14.68 17.59 31.50
C GLY A 93 14.81 16.78 30.21
N LEU A 94 15.91 16.03 30.00
CA LEU A 94 16.07 15.15 28.83
C LEU A 94 15.02 14.01 28.79
N GLY A 95 14.68 13.43 29.95
CA GLY A 95 13.68 12.36 30.03
C GLY A 95 12.24 12.87 29.84
N ILE A 96 11.96 14.10 30.27
CA ILE A 96 10.67 14.75 30.06
C ILE A 96 10.49 15.09 28.58
N SER A 97 11.52 15.61 27.90
CA SER A 97 11.45 15.95 26.47
C SER A 97 11.12 14.75 25.59
N VAL A 98 11.69 13.56 25.88
CA VAL A 98 11.41 12.33 25.12
C VAL A 98 10.01 11.77 25.41
N SER A 99 9.45 12.03 26.59
CA SER A 99 8.13 11.51 26.97
C SER A 99 6.96 12.38 26.47
N VAL A 100 7.22 13.63 26.11
CA VAL A 100 6.20 14.63 25.71
C VAL A 100 6.08 14.75 24.17
N VAL A 101 7.15 14.45 23.43
CA VAL A 101 7.19 14.42 21.95
C VAL A 101 6.77 13.03 21.45
#